data_AF-A0AAV3XMN8-F1
#
_entry.id   AF-A0AAV3XMN8-F1
#
_cell.length_a   1.000
_cell.length_b   1.000
_cell.length_c   1.000
_cell.angle_alpha   90.00
_cell.angle_beta   90.00
_cell.angle_gamma   90.00
#
_symmetry.space_group_name_H-M   'P 1'
#
loop_
_entity.id
_entity.type
_entity.pdbx_description
1 polymer ?
#
loop_
_entity_poly.entity_id
_entity_poly.type
_entity_poly.pdbx_seq_one_letter_code
_entity_poly.pdbx_strand_id
1 'polypeptide(L)'
;MATPEYWCRHVRCSVRFAAGMEALYREGYEIFLECGPKPILLGMGRKCFPEGVGRWLPTLRPGQEDWQQILQSLAQLYVECVQVDWLGFDQDYERRKVALPTYPFQRQRYWIETAQKSSIPNNQPSKRQEAVNPLLGQRLRSAHKDILFESYLSSDTPAFLKHHSVYQRTILPAAAYLEMAIAAASAVFKSENLVIEDAVIYEALILPEEKVQTVQLILSQKSAEPTFQIYSLVTDDQKSEEESWKLHISGKIVVKNQQPQPQRVNLSELRERCVRELSVEAYYQQCRERGIDYGTSFQAIEMLWREEVEA
;
A
#
# COMPACT_ATOMS: atom_id res chain seq x y z
N MET A 1 -11.44 54.41 28.36
CA MET A 1 -10.24 54.60 29.20
C MET A 1 -9.52 55.93 28.96
N ALA A 2 -9.88 56.72 27.93
CA ALA A 2 -9.18 57.97 27.59
C ALA A 2 -9.91 59.26 28.05
N THR A 3 -10.72 59.22 29.11
CA THR A 3 -11.38 60.43 29.65
C THR A 3 -10.67 60.94 30.90
N PRO A 4 -10.63 62.26 31.15
CA PRO A 4 -10.02 62.83 32.36
C PRO A 4 -10.60 62.23 33.66
N GLU A 5 -11.90 61.97 33.70
CA GLU A 5 -12.59 61.42 34.88
C GLU A 5 -12.08 60.02 35.23
N TYR A 6 -11.76 59.21 34.22
CA TYR A 6 -11.19 57.88 34.42
C TYR A 6 -9.83 57.95 35.11
N TRP A 7 -8.95 58.85 34.66
CA TRP A 7 -7.61 59.03 35.24
C TRP A 7 -7.66 59.58 36.66
N CYS A 8 -8.52 60.58 36.92
CA CYS A 8 -8.74 61.09 38.27
C CYS A 8 -9.23 59.98 39.21
N ARG A 9 -10.14 59.11 38.76
CA ARG A 9 -10.60 57.96 39.53
C ARG A 9 -9.52 56.91 39.72
N HIS A 10 -8.72 56.62 38.69
CA HIS A 10 -7.65 55.63 38.75
C HIS A 10 -6.58 55.96 39.79
N VAL A 11 -6.26 57.25 39.96
CA VAL A 11 -5.31 57.73 40.97
C VAL A 11 -5.93 57.78 42.38
N ARG A 12 -7.25 58.04 42.49
CA ARG A 12 -7.92 58.27 43.78
C ARG A 12 -8.59 57.04 44.40
N CYS A 13 -8.95 56.05 43.60
CA CYS A 13 -9.69 54.87 44.05
C CYS A 13 -8.79 53.63 44.10
N SER A 14 -9.23 52.61 44.83
CA SER A 14 -8.51 51.34 44.93
C SER A 14 -8.46 50.59 43.59
N VAL A 15 -7.28 50.08 43.25
CA VAL A 15 -7.09 49.24 42.06
C VAL A 15 -7.62 47.84 42.35
N ARG A 16 -8.65 47.41 41.62
CA ARG A 16 -9.30 46.09 41.76
C ARG A 16 -8.51 44.99 41.02
N PHE A 17 -7.23 44.83 41.33
CA PHE A 17 -6.31 43.92 40.61
C PHE A 17 -6.79 42.46 40.60
N ALA A 18 -7.12 41.89 41.76
CA ALA A 18 -7.54 40.48 41.86
C ALA A 18 -8.82 40.19 41.07
N ALA A 19 -9.79 41.13 41.08
CA ALA A 19 -11.01 40.98 40.29
C ALA A 19 -10.74 41.01 38.79
N GLY A 20 -9.75 41.81 38.34
CA GLY A 20 -9.29 41.79 36.95
C GLY A 20 -8.63 40.47 36.58
N MET A 21 -7.76 39.93 37.45
CA MET A 21 -7.13 38.63 37.23
C MET A 21 -8.14 37.49 37.19
N GLU A 22 -9.16 37.50 38.05
CA GLU A 22 -10.25 36.53 38.04
C GLU A 22 -11.07 36.60 36.73
N ALA A 23 -11.33 37.81 36.22
CA ALA A 23 -12.00 37.98 34.93
C ALA A 23 -11.16 37.37 33.78
N LEU A 24 -9.86 37.65 33.74
CA LEU A 24 -8.95 37.08 32.73
C LEU A 24 -8.89 35.55 32.81
N TYR A 25 -8.92 34.99 34.02
CA TYR A 25 -9.00 33.54 34.20
C TYR A 25 -10.31 32.95 33.64
N ARG A 26 -11.45 33.57 33.93
CA ARG A 26 -12.77 33.14 33.42
C ARG A 26 -12.87 33.26 31.91
N GLU A 27 -12.20 34.23 31.31
CA GLU A 27 -12.13 34.41 29.86
C GLU A 27 -11.14 33.46 29.17
N GLY A 28 -10.40 32.65 29.95
CA GLY A 28 -9.53 31.60 29.42
C GLY A 28 -8.17 32.09 28.93
N TYR A 29 -7.69 33.24 29.40
CA TYR A 29 -6.35 33.71 29.06
C TYR A 29 -5.29 32.91 29.82
N GLU A 30 -4.29 32.41 29.09
CA GLU A 30 -3.25 31.54 29.64
C GLU A 30 -1.85 32.18 29.62
N ILE A 31 -1.65 33.31 28.94
CA ILE A 31 -0.34 33.95 28.79
C ILE A 31 -0.40 35.38 29.33
N PHE A 32 0.49 35.70 30.28
CA PHE A 32 0.58 36.99 30.95
C PHE A 32 1.99 37.56 30.83
N LEU A 33 2.10 38.74 30.21
CA LEU A 33 3.34 39.50 30.08
C LEU A 33 3.26 40.76 30.95
N GLU A 34 4.14 40.87 31.96
CA GLU A 34 4.25 42.08 32.78
C GLU A 34 5.22 43.07 32.13
N CYS A 35 4.66 44.18 31.64
CA CYS A 35 5.41 45.30 31.07
C CYS A 35 5.86 46.25 32.18
N GLY A 36 7.14 46.22 32.53
CA GLY A 36 7.71 47.13 33.52
C GLY A 36 9.16 46.80 33.87
N PRO A 37 9.86 47.70 34.59
CA PRO A 37 11.28 47.55 34.95
C PRO A 37 11.54 46.47 36.00
N LYS A 38 10.51 46.07 36.74
CA LYS A 38 10.59 45.05 37.79
C LYS A 38 9.29 44.24 37.84
N PRO A 39 9.36 42.90 37.85
CA PRO A 39 8.16 42.07 37.76
C PRO A 39 7.53 41.82 39.12
N ILE A 40 6.80 42.82 39.63
CA ILE A 40 6.13 42.74 40.93
C ILE A 40 4.76 42.07 40.78
N LEU A 41 4.08 42.32 39.66
CA LEU A 41 2.71 41.84 39.41
C LEU A 41 2.66 40.34 39.13
N LEU A 42 3.70 39.73 38.53
CA LEU A 42 3.71 38.29 38.23
C LEU A 42 3.46 37.44 39.47
N GLY A 43 4.10 37.78 40.59
CA GLY A 43 3.94 37.04 41.84
C GLY A 43 2.54 37.19 42.45
N MET A 44 1.92 38.36 42.31
CA MET A 44 0.55 38.60 42.78
C MET A 44 -0.48 37.95 41.86
N GLY A 45 -0.30 38.06 40.54
CA GLY A 45 -1.17 37.46 39.53
C GLY A 45 -1.22 35.93 39.65
N ARG A 46 -0.06 35.28 39.82
CA ARG A 46 0.01 33.82 40.02
C ARG A 46 -0.84 33.34 41.20
N LYS A 47 -0.94 34.11 42.28
CA LYS A 47 -1.75 33.74 43.46
C LYS A 47 -3.26 33.84 43.21
N CYS A 48 -3.69 34.52 42.16
CA CYS A 48 -5.10 34.58 41.76
C CYS A 48 -5.53 33.36 40.93
N PHE A 49 -4.59 32.48 40.55
CA PHE A 49 -4.83 31.30 39.72
C PHE A 49 -4.49 30.03 40.49
N PRO A 50 -5.06 28.86 40.12
CA PRO A 50 -4.59 27.57 40.63
C PRO A 50 -3.11 27.34 40.32
N GLU A 51 -2.44 26.55 41.15
CA GLU A 51 -1.01 26.25 40.97
C GLU A 51 -0.75 25.57 39.61
N GLY A 52 0.29 26.03 38.91
CA GLY A 52 0.67 25.51 37.59
C GLY A 52 -0.11 26.06 36.39
N VAL A 53 -1.09 26.94 36.62
CA VAL A 53 -1.88 27.53 35.52
C VAL A 53 -1.21 28.80 34.97
N GLY A 54 -1.11 28.84 33.64
CA GLY A 54 -0.69 29.99 32.86
C GLY A 54 0.82 30.21 32.78
N ARG A 55 1.23 30.92 31.73
CA ARG A 55 2.58 31.36 31.47
C ARG A 55 2.76 32.81 31.93
N TRP A 56 3.78 33.06 32.75
CA TRP A 56 4.00 34.35 33.41
C TRP A 56 5.38 34.89 33.09
N LEU A 57 5.45 35.92 32.24
CA LEU A 57 6.68 36.43 31.64
C LEU A 57 6.89 37.92 32.00
N PRO A 58 8.11 38.34 32.35
CA PRO A 58 8.43 39.76 32.55
C PRO A 58 8.97 40.38 31.26
N THR A 59 8.81 41.69 31.05
CA THR A 59 9.58 42.37 29.99
C THR A 59 11.00 42.69 30.45
N LEU A 60 11.18 43.15 31.69
CA LEU A 60 12.48 43.53 32.26
C LEU A 60 12.66 42.97 33.68
N ARG A 61 13.92 42.86 34.10
CA ARG A 61 14.30 42.46 35.45
C ARG A 61 15.50 43.29 35.93
N PRO A 62 15.51 43.78 37.17
CA PRO A 62 16.67 44.45 37.73
C PRO A 62 17.89 43.51 37.74
N GLY A 63 19.05 44.02 37.32
CA GLY A 63 20.30 43.26 37.28
C GLY A 63 20.39 42.25 36.14
N GLN A 64 19.55 42.37 35.10
CA GLN A 64 19.68 41.66 33.83
C GLN A 64 19.80 42.69 32.71
N GLU A 65 20.48 42.34 31.62
CA GLU A 65 20.51 43.17 30.42
C GLU A 65 19.11 43.22 29.78
N ASP A 66 18.61 44.44 29.55
CA ASP A 66 17.24 44.68 29.09
C ASP A 66 16.89 43.88 27.83
N TRP A 67 17.77 43.92 26.83
CA TRP A 67 17.56 43.21 25.56
C TRP A 67 17.55 41.69 25.73
N GLN A 68 18.43 41.16 26.58
CA GLN A 68 18.49 39.73 26.85
C GLN A 68 17.21 39.26 27.55
N GLN A 69 16.69 40.04 28.52
CA GLN A 69 15.48 39.70 29.24
C GLN A 69 14.23 39.75 28.33
N ILE A 70 14.14 40.76 27.46
CA ILE A 70 13.05 40.86 26.48
C ILE A 70 13.09 39.67 25.53
N LEU A 71 14.26 39.35 24.96
CA LEU A 71 14.42 38.21 24.04
C LEU A 71 14.12 36.86 24.69
N GLN A 72 14.44 36.68 25.96
CA GLN A 72 14.07 35.47 26.71
C GLN A 72 12.55 35.32 26.81
N SER A 73 11.84 36.40 27.15
CA SER A 73 10.37 36.38 27.19
C SER A 73 9.76 36.18 25.81
N LEU A 74 10.32 36.81 24.77
CA LEU A 74 9.91 36.58 23.38
C LEU A 74 10.10 35.12 22.95
N ALA A 75 11.23 34.49 23.32
CA ALA A 75 11.48 33.09 23.04
C ALA A 75 10.46 32.17 23.73
N GLN A 76 10.07 32.49 24.97
CA GLN A 76 9.02 31.75 25.65
C GLN A 76 7.65 31.93 24.96
N LEU A 77 7.30 33.15 24.55
CA LEU A 77 6.07 33.40 23.78
C LEU A 77 6.05 32.59 22.47
N TYR A 78 7.19 32.51 21.77
CA TYR A 78 7.32 31.72 20.55
C TYR A 78 7.13 30.22 20.79
N VAL A 79 7.66 29.68 21.90
CA VAL A 79 7.45 28.27 22.31
C VAL A 79 5.99 27.99 22.65
N GLU A 80 5.28 28.96 23.22
CA GLU A 80 3.83 28.90 23.47
C GLU A 80 2.99 29.18 22.21
N CYS A 81 3.59 29.11 21.01
CA CYS A 81 2.94 29.32 19.71
C CYS A 81 2.29 30.71 19.51
N VAL A 82 2.70 31.73 20.26
CA VAL A 82 2.28 33.10 20.01
C VAL A 82 2.84 33.57 18.67
N GLN A 83 1.99 34.16 17.82
CA GLN A 83 2.43 34.71 16.55
C GLN A 83 3.32 35.94 16.78
N VAL A 84 4.60 35.80 16.44
CA VAL A 84 5.58 36.89 16.46
C VAL A 84 5.72 37.46 15.06
N ASP A 85 5.56 38.77 14.91
CA ASP A 85 5.90 39.47 13.69
C ASP A 85 7.43 39.61 13.57
N TRP A 86 8.06 38.60 13.00
CA TRP A 86 9.51 38.59 12.78
C TRP A 86 9.96 39.64 11.77
N LEU A 87 9.10 40.04 10.83
CA LEU A 87 9.43 41.06 9.85
C LEU A 87 9.51 42.44 10.53
N GLY A 88 8.52 42.78 11.35
CA GLY A 88 8.53 44.01 12.14
C GLY A 88 9.63 44.03 13.21
N PHE A 89 9.91 42.88 13.84
CA PHE A 89 10.98 42.76 14.85
C PHE A 89 12.38 43.07 14.28
N ASP A 90 12.68 42.58 13.07
CA ASP A 90 14.00 42.74 12.44
C ASP A 90 14.07 43.92 11.44
N GLN A 91 13.00 44.70 11.26
CA GLN A 91 12.88 45.73 10.21
C GLN A 91 14.04 46.74 10.19
N ASP A 92 14.56 47.09 11.36
CA ASP A 92 15.58 48.12 11.56
C ASP A 92 17.02 47.57 11.48
N TYR A 93 17.18 46.26 11.24
CA TYR A 93 18.47 45.58 11.22
C TYR A 93 18.81 45.02 9.83
N GLU A 94 20.02 45.33 9.34
CA GLU A 94 20.56 44.64 8.16
C GLU A 94 21.05 43.22 8.54
N ARG A 95 20.40 42.19 8.00
CA ARG A 95 20.74 40.78 8.24
C ARG A 95 21.31 40.11 6.99
N ARG A 96 22.21 39.14 7.17
CA ARG A 96 22.70 38.25 6.09
C ARG A 96 22.23 36.83 6.36
N LYS A 97 21.78 36.12 5.31
CA LYS A 97 21.43 34.70 5.40
C LYS A 97 22.70 33.88 5.64
N VAL A 98 22.67 33.02 6.65
CA VAL A 98 23.74 32.07 6.97
C VAL A 98 23.22 30.64 6.84
N ALA A 99 24.06 29.72 6.39
CA ALA A 99 23.70 28.30 6.35
C ALA A 99 23.69 27.73 7.77
N LEU A 100 22.58 27.13 8.18
CA LEU A 100 22.47 26.37 9.41
C LEU A 100 22.55 24.87 9.10
N PRO A 101 22.93 24.02 10.07
CA PRO A 101 22.79 22.57 9.94
C PRO A 101 21.38 22.20 9.50
N THR A 102 21.27 21.15 8.68
CA THR A 102 19.96 20.66 8.25
C THR A 102 19.20 20.05 9.43
N TYR A 103 17.87 19.99 9.30
CA TYR A 103 17.00 19.42 10.33
C TYR A 103 17.46 17.99 10.70
N PRO A 104 17.79 17.72 11.96
CA PRO A 104 18.24 16.40 12.39
C PRO A 104 17.02 15.48 12.51
N PHE A 105 16.60 14.87 11.40
CA PHE A 105 15.51 13.89 11.41
C PHE A 105 15.78 12.79 12.45
N GLN A 106 14.78 12.50 13.28
CA GLN A 106 14.78 11.34 14.17
C GLN A 106 14.61 10.07 13.33
N ARG A 107 15.74 9.55 12.83
CA ARG A 107 15.76 8.42 11.90
C ARG A 107 15.20 7.16 12.58
N GLN A 108 14.08 6.68 12.08
CA GLN A 108 13.53 5.37 12.38
C GLN A 108 13.49 4.55 11.11
N ARG A 109 13.70 3.24 11.27
CA ARG A 109 13.73 2.30 10.15
C ARG A 109 12.29 1.92 9.79
N TYR A 110 11.78 2.46 8.69
CA TYR A 110 10.46 2.12 8.14
C TYR A 110 10.64 1.33 6.84
N TRP A 111 10.79 0.01 6.95
CA TRP A 111 10.79 -0.91 5.81
C TRP A 111 9.54 -1.79 5.86
N ILE A 112 8.97 -2.09 4.69
CA ILE A 112 7.99 -3.17 4.56
C ILE A 112 8.80 -4.47 4.56
N GLU A 113 8.67 -5.24 5.63
CA GLU A 113 9.21 -6.59 5.70
C GLU A 113 8.35 -7.48 4.80
N THR A 114 8.76 -7.66 3.55
CA THR A 114 8.25 -8.76 2.74
C THR A 114 8.71 -10.04 3.41
N ALA A 115 7.77 -10.86 3.88
CA ALA A 115 8.05 -12.16 4.47
C ALA A 115 9.14 -12.85 3.65
N GLN A 116 10.24 -13.19 4.32
CA GLN A 116 11.35 -13.88 3.69
C GLN A 116 10.79 -15.08 2.96
N LYS A 117 10.95 -15.09 1.64
CA LYS A 117 10.60 -16.19 0.74
C LYS A 117 10.89 -17.51 1.44
N SER A 118 9.82 -18.25 1.74
CA SER A 118 9.89 -19.68 1.99
C SER A 118 10.80 -20.27 0.92
N SER A 119 11.95 -20.77 1.38
CA SER A 119 13.01 -21.47 0.66
C SER A 119 12.70 -21.81 -0.80
N ILE A 120 12.86 -20.85 -1.71
CA ILE A 120 13.21 -21.16 -3.08
C ILE A 120 14.68 -21.61 -3.01
N PRO A 121 15.03 -22.83 -3.46
CA PRO A 121 16.41 -23.30 -3.39
C PRO A 121 17.36 -22.24 -3.97
N ASN A 122 18.29 -21.78 -3.14
CA ASN A 122 19.21 -20.68 -3.44
C ASN A 122 20.32 -21.08 -4.44
N ASN A 123 20.03 -22.05 -5.32
CA ASN A 123 20.98 -22.69 -6.23
C ASN A 123 20.85 -22.15 -7.67
N GLN A 124 20.48 -20.87 -7.82
CA GLN A 124 20.47 -20.22 -9.12
C GLN A 124 21.55 -19.14 -9.25
N PRO A 125 22.27 -19.10 -10.40
CA PRO A 125 23.32 -18.13 -10.65
C PRO A 125 22.74 -16.71 -10.66
N SER A 126 23.49 -15.80 -10.04
CA SER A 126 23.22 -14.39 -9.73
C SER A 126 23.02 -13.44 -10.94
N LYS A 127 22.65 -13.96 -12.11
CA LYS A 127 22.11 -13.16 -13.22
C LYS A 127 20.63 -13.47 -13.32
N ARG A 128 19.80 -12.66 -12.66
CA ARG A 128 18.35 -12.58 -12.93
C ARG A 128 18.18 -12.40 -14.44
N GLN A 129 17.93 -13.50 -15.16
CA GLN A 129 17.17 -13.38 -16.39
C GLN A 129 15.80 -12.92 -15.93
N GLU A 130 15.35 -11.77 -16.43
CA GLU A 130 14.04 -11.22 -16.10
C GLU A 130 13.01 -12.33 -16.28
N ALA A 131 12.31 -12.69 -15.20
CA ALA A 131 11.24 -13.66 -15.28
C ALA A 131 10.24 -13.15 -16.32
N VAL A 132 9.97 -13.96 -17.34
CA VAL A 132 9.18 -13.56 -18.51
C VAL A 132 7.75 -13.20 -18.08
N ASN A 133 7.23 -13.94 -17.11
CA ASN A 133 5.92 -13.76 -16.50
C ASN A 133 5.95 -14.36 -15.09
N PRO A 134 5.24 -13.80 -14.09
CA PRO A 134 5.20 -14.31 -12.71
C PRO A 134 4.80 -15.79 -12.58
N LEU A 135 3.97 -16.32 -13.48
CA LEU A 135 3.55 -17.73 -13.52
C LEU A 135 4.50 -18.62 -14.33
N LEU A 136 5.13 -18.10 -15.38
CA LEU A 136 5.99 -18.90 -16.27
C LEU A 136 7.42 -19.04 -15.74
N GLY A 137 7.88 -18.07 -14.94
CA GLY A 137 9.23 -18.06 -14.38
C GLY A 137 10.30 -17.81 -15.45
N GLN A 138 11.34 -18.64 -15.45
CA GLN A 138 12.53 -18.46 -16.28
C GLN A 138 12.66 -19.53 -17.35
N ARG A 139 13.34 -19.20 -18.45
CA ARG A 139 13.70 -20.16 -19.49
C ARG A 139 14.93 -20.95 -19.09
N LEU A 140 14.84 -22.28 -19.10
CA LEU A 140 15.98 -23.17 -18.87
C LEU A 140 16.81 -23.34 -20.15
N ARG A 141 18.14 -23.30 -20.01
CA ARG A 141 19.05 -23.68 -21.10
C ARG A 141 19.16 -25.20 -21.11
N SER A 142 18.70 -25.82 -22.19
CA SER A 142 18.76 -27.26 -22.38
C SER A 142 19.45 -27.59 -23.71
N ALA A 143 20.15 -28.73 -23.75
CA ALA A 143 20.65 -29.32 -24.98
C ALA A 143 19.53 -30.01 -25.79
N HIS A 144 18.37 -30.22 -25.17
CA HIS A 144 17.20 -30.74 -25.85
C HIS A 144 16.62 -29.72 -26.83
N LYS A 145 15.97 -30.19 -27.89
CA LYS A 145 15.35 -29.32 -28.90
C LYS A 145 14.11 -28.59 -28.40
N ASP A 146 13.46 -29.14 -27.37
CA ASP A 146 12.28 -28.53 -26.78
C ASP A 146 12.68 -27.36 -25.86
N ILE A 147 11.82 -26.34 -25.82
CA ILE A 147 12.04 -25.13 -25.04
C ILE A 147 11.39 -25.33 -23.68
N LEU A 148 12.20 -25.16 -22.63
CA LEU A 148 11.81 -25.43 -21.25
C LEU A 148 11.72 -24.12 -20.47
N PHE A 149 10.64 -23.97 -19.74
CA PHE A 149 10.47 -22.94 -18.72
C PHE A 149 10.22 -23.59 -17.37
N GLU A 150 10.72 -22.97 -16.31
CA GLU A 150 10.52 -23.42 -14.94
C GLU A 150 10.12 -22.26 -14.05
N SER A 151 9.11 -22.53 -13.23
CA SER A 151 8.55 -21.63 -12.22
C SER A 151 8.39 -22.34 -10.90
N TYR A 152 8.33 -21.53 -9.84
CA TYR A 152 8.09 -21.98 -8.48
C TYR A 152 6.82 -21.30 -7.98
N LEU A 153 5.75 -22.07 -7.79
CA LEU A 153 4.45 -21.56 -7.38
C LEU A 153 4.16 -22.06 -5.96
N SER A 154 3.61 -21.21 -5.12
CA SER A 154 3.03 -21.60 -3.83
C SER A 154 1.57 -21.18 -3.78
N SER A 155 0.85 -21.64 -2.78
CA SER A 155 -0.53 -21.23 -2.55
C SER A 155 -0.69 -19.70 -2.44
N ASP A 156 0.34 -18.97 -2.03
CA ASP A 156 0.34 -17.51 -1.87
C ASP A 156 1.29 -16.75 -2.82
N THR A 157 1.98 -17.45 -3.73
CA THR A 157 2.92 -16.83 -4.69
C THR A 157 2.67 -17.34 -6.11
N PRO A 158 2.14 -16.50 -7.01
CA PRO A 158 1.69 -15.11 -6.78
C PRO A 158 0.47 -14.97 -5.84
N ALA A 159 0.33 -13.81 -5.20
CA ALA A 159 -0.65 -13.55 -4.12
C ALA A 159 -2.13 -13.74 -4.50
N PHE A 160 -2.46 -13.77 -5.78
CA PHE A 160 -3.83 -14.05 -6.22
C PHE A 160 -4.16 -15.54 -6.17
N LEU A 161 -3.19 -16.46 -6.20
CA LEU A 161 -3.44 -17.90 -6.28
C LEU A 161 -4.25 -18.42 -5.09
N LYS A 162 -4.00 -17.92 -3.88
CA LYS A 162 -4.76 -18.26 -2.66
C LYS A 162 -6.26 -17.93 -2.76
N HIS A 163 -6.65 -17.08 -3.70
CA HIS A 163 -8.05 -16.71 -3.92
C HIS A 163 -8.77 -17.65 -4.89
N HIS A 164 -8.11 -18.70 -5.40
CA HIS A 164 -8.75 -19.77 -6.17
C HIS A 164 -8.68 -21.09 -5.40
N SER A 165 -9.65 -21.30 -4.52
CA SER A 165 -9.74 -22.48 -3.66
C SER A 165 -10.93 -23.36 -4.05
N VAL A 166 -10.72 -24.67 -4.09
CA VAL A 166 -11.76 -25.66 -4.35
C VAL A 166 -11.62 -26.78 -3.32
N TYR A 167 -12.70 -27.08 -2.60
CA TYR A 167 -12.74 -27.96 -1.44
C TYR A 167 -11.63 -27.65 -0.43
N GLN A 168 -11.45 -26.36 -0.11
CA GLN A 168 -10.42 -25.84 0.80
C GLN A 168 -8.97 -26.11 0.37
N ARG A 169 -8.74 -26.44 -0.90
CA ARG A 169 -7.40 -26.61 -1.47
C ARG A 169 -7.14 -25.52 -2.49
N THR A 170 -5.98 -24.87 -2.40
CA THR A 170 -5.56 -23.93 -3.44
C THR A 170 -5.24 -24.71 -4.70
N ILE A 171 -5.98 -24.46 -5.78
CA ILE A 171 -5.79 -25.11 -7.07
C ILE A 171 -5.35 -24.06 -8.09
N LEU A 172 -4.35 -24.38 -8.90
CA LEU A 172 -3.95 -23.51 -10.00
C LEU A 172 -5.14 -23.35 -10.98
N PRO A 173 -5.67 -22.13 -11.20
CA PRO A 173 -6.83 -21.92 -12.05
C PRO A 173 -6.55 -22.34 -13.50
N ALA A 174 -7.57 -22.82 -14.21
CA ALA A 174 -7.46 -23.18 -15.62
C ALA A 174 -6.88 -22.02 -16.48
N ALA A 175 -7.31 -20.79 -16.21
CA ALA A 175 -6.82 -19.59 -16.89
C ALA A 175 -5.31 -19.35 -16.68
N ALA A 176 -4.73 -19.77 -15.55
CA ALA A 176 -3.31 -19.62 -15.28
C ALA A 176 -2.45 -20.52 -16.18
N TYR A 177 -2.91 -21.74 -16.47
CA TYR A 177 -2.24 -22.60 -17.46
C TYR A 177 -2.22 -21.98 -18.85
N LEU A 178 -3.35 -21.42 -19.28
CA LEU A 178 -3.47 -20.77 -20.59
C LEU A 178 -2.56 -19.55 -20.68
N GLU A 179 -2.50 -18.74 -19.61
CA GLU A 179 -1.57 -17.61 -19.52
C GLU A 179 -0.11 -18.07 -19.60
N MET A 180 0.28 -19.15 -18.91
CA MET A 180 1.63 -19.71 -19.03
C MET A 180 1.96 -20.13 -20.47
N ALA A 181 1.03 -20.79 -21.15
CA ALA A 181 1.19 -21.20 -22.54
C ALA A 181 1.32 -20.01 -23.50
N ILE A 182 0.48 -18.99 -23.36
CA ILE A 182 0.56 -17.74 -24.16
C ILE A 182 1.86 -17.01 -23.88
N ALA A 183 2.25 -16.85 -22.61
CA ALA A 183 3.49 -16.19 -22.23
C ALA A 183 4.73 -16.90 -22.81
N ALA A 184 4.75 -18.24 -22.77
CA ALA A 184 5.84 -19.04 -23.33
C ALA A 184 5.91 -18.88 -24.86
N ALA A 185 4.77 -18.95 -25.53
CA ALA A 185 4.67 -18.75 -26.96
C ALA A 185 5.08 -17.35 -27.39
N SER A 186 4.62 -16.31 -26.68
CA SER A 186 4.96 -14.92 -26.97
C SER A 186 6.47 -14.71 -26.86
N ALA A 187 7.10 -15.25 -25.81
CA ALA A 187 8.54 -15.17 -25.61
C ALA A 187 9.36 -15.88 -26.71
N VAL A 188 8.82 -16.96 -27.29
CA VAL A 188 9.51 -17.78 -28.30
C VAL A 188 9.26 -17.28 -29.72
N PHE A 189 8.01 -17.06 -30.08
CA PHE A 189 7.58 -16.69 -31.43
C PHE A 189 7.60 -15.18 -31.67
N LYS A 190 7.73 -14.36 -30.62
CA LYS A 190 7.72 -12.89 -30.69
C LYS A 190 6.51 -12.35 -31.46
N SER A 191 5.35 -12.92 -31.17
CA SER A 191 4.07 -12.60 -31.81
C SER A 191 2.99 -12.43 -30.75
N GLU A 192 2.09 -11.48 -30.99
CA GLU A 192 0.89 -11.26 -30.18
C GLU A 192 -0.32 -12.04 -30.73
N ASN A 193 -0.20 -12.62 -31.92
CA ASN A 193 -1.27 -13.33 -32.62
C ASN A 193 -1.19 -14.83 -32.35
N LEU A 194 -1.39 -15.18 -31.08
CA LEU A 194 -1.28 -16.55 -30.58
C LEU A 194 -2.66 -17.11 -30.32
N VAL A 195 -2.90 -18.33 -30.79
CA VAL A 195 -4.13 -19.07 -30.53
C VAL A 195 -3.76 -20.39 -29.87
N ILE A 196 -4.42 -20.69 -28.75
CA ILE A 196 -4.38 -22.01 -28.13
C ILE A 196 -5.49 -22.84 -28.76
N GLU A 197 -5.14 -24.04 -29.23
CA GLU A 197 -6.08 -25.02 -29.78
C GLU A 197 -5.91 -26.35 -29.04
N ASP A 198 -6.98 -27.15 -28.99
CA ASP A 198 -6.99 -28.50 -28.39
C ASP A 198 -6.42 -28.57 -26.96
N ALA A 199 -6.70 -27.57 -26.12
CA ALA A 199 -6.24 -27.55 -24.73
C ALA A 199 -7.00 -28.59 -23.89
N VAL A 200 -6.28 -29.55 -23.32
CA VAL A 200 -6.84 -30.63 -22.50
C VAL A 200 -6.18 -30.60 -21.12
N ILE A 201 -7.00 -30.35 -20.09
CA ILE A 201 -6.58 -30.45 -18.69
C ILE A 201 -6.78 -31.90 -18.24
N TYR A 202 -5.69 -32.60 -17.93
CA TYR A 202 -5.71 -33.97 -17.43
C TYR A 202 -5.94 -34.01 -15.93
N GLU A 203 -5.31 -33.09 -15.20
CA GLU A 203 -5.40 -33.06 -13.75
C GLU A 203 -5.16 -31.67 -13.16
N ALA A 204 -5.87 -31.35 -12.09
CA ALA A 204 -5.68 -30.12 -11.34
C ALA A 204 -4.33 -30.11 -10.60
N LEU A 205 -3.61 -28.98 -10.66
CA LEU A 205 -2.41 -28.76 -9.86
C LEU A 205 -2.84 -28.17 -8.52
N ILE A 206 -2.70 -28.96 -7.46
CA ILE A 206 -2.93 -28.52 -6.08
C ILE A 206 -1.64 -27.88 -5.58
N LEU A 207 -1.73 -26.67 -5.04
CA LEU A 207 -0.62 -25.95 -4.44
C LEU A 207 -0.72 -26.12 -2.91
N PRO A 208 0.16 -26.93 -2.29
CA PRO A 208 0.08 -27.18 -0.86
C PRO A 208 0.34 -25.89 -0.06
N GLU A 209 -0.20 -25.84 1.16
CA GLU A 209 0.14 -24.77 2.10
C GLU A 209 1.61 -24.84 2.47
N GLU A 210 2.27 -23.68 2.52
CA GLU A 210 3.67 -23.49 2.93
C GLU A 210 4.72 -24.27 2.11
N LYS A 211 4.33 -25.04 1.10
CA LYS A 211 5.25 -25.71 0.16
C LYS A 211 5.31 -24.95 -1.16
N VAL A 212 6.50 -24.93 -1.73
CA VAL A 212 6.75 -24.42 -3.08
C VAL A 212 6.71 -25.59 -4.05
N GLN A 213 5.90 -25.44 -5.08
CA GLN A 213 5.71 -26.41 -6.15
C GLN A 213 6.54 -26.00 -7.37
N THR A 214 7.46 -26.88 -7.79
CA THR A 214 8.17 -26.71 -9.07
C THR A 214 7.23 -27.09 -10.21
N VAL A 215 7.11 -26.19 -11.18
CA VAL A 215 6.26 -26.35 -12.37
C VAL A 215 7.10 -26.07 -13.60
N GLN A 216 7.03 -26.96 -14.59
CA GLN A 216 7.72 -26.82 -15.86
C GLN A 216 6.74 -26.75 -17.02
N LEU A 217 7.01 -25.85 -17.96
CA LEU A 217 6.35 -25.81 -19.25
C LEU A 217 7.34 -26.25 -20.32
N ILE A 218 6.93 -27.23 -21.13
CA ILE A 218 7.66 -27.71 -22.29
C ILE A 218 6.94 -27.23 -23.54
N LEU A 219 7.63 -26.47 -24.39
CA LEU A 219 7.17 -26.06 -25.71
C LEU A 219 7.98 -26.81 -26.77
N SER A 220 7.31 -27.68 -27.54
CA SER A 220 7.93 -28.44 -28.63
C SER A 220 7.59 -27.85 -29.99
N GLN A 221 8.60 -27.74 -30.85
CA GLN A 221 8.49 -27.28 -32.24
C GLN A 221 8.81 -28.41 -33.24
N LYS A 222 8.69 -29.67 -32.80
CA LYS A 222 9.04 -30.84 -33.63
C LYS A 222 8.03 -31.11 -34.74
N SER A 223 6.78 -30.69 -34.54
CA SER A 223 5.67 -30.85 -35.46
C SER A 223 5.43 -29.55 -36.25
N ALA A 224 4.68 -29.62 -37.35
CA ALA A 224 4.26 -28.42 -38.09
C ALA A 224 3.49 -27.43 -37.20
N GLU A 225 2.78 -27.95 -36.19
CA GLU A 225 2.09 -27.18 -35.16
C GLU A 225 2.86 -27.30 -33.83
N PRO A 226 3.34 -26.19 -33.26
CA PRO A 226 3.96 -26.21 -31.94
C PRO A 226 2.99 -26.70 -30.86
N THR A 227 3.49 -27.49 -29.92
CA THR A 227 2.69 -28.04 -28.80
C THR A 227 3.27 -27.60 -27.47
N PHE A 228 2.42 -27.42 -26.46
CA PHE A 228 2.84 -27.18 -25.09
C PHE A 228 2.33 -28.26 -24.14
N GLN A 229 3.10 -28.49 -23.07
CA GLN A 229 2.73 -29.35 -21.95
C GLN A 229 3.20 -28.70 -20.66
N ILE A 230 2.37 -28.75 -19.61
CA ILE A 230 2.72 -28.20 -18.29
C ILE A 230 2.72 -29.34 -17.27
N TYR A 231 3.83 -29.45 -16.54
CA TYR A 231 4.07 -30.48 -15.55
C TYR A 231 4.37 -29.87 -14.18
N SER A 232 4.12 -30.63 -13.11
CA SER A 232 4.65 -30.34 -11.79
C SER A 232 5.54 -31.47 -11.29
N LEU A 233 6.58 -31.13 -10.53
CA LEU A 233 7.42 -32.12 -9.86
C LEU A 233 6.65 -32.77 -8.70
N VAL A 234 6.57 -34.09 -8.66
CA VAL A 234 5.95 -34.80 -7.54
C VAL A 234 6.93 -34.83 -6.37
N THR A 235 6.60 -34.11 -5.31
CA THR A 235 7.35 -34.13 -4.05
C THR A 235 6.59 -35.00 -3.05
N ASP A 236 6.67 -36.33 -3.21
CA ASP A 236 6.15 -37.24 -2.19
C ASP A 236 7.21 -37.39 -1.08
N ASP A 237 6.80 -37.22 0.18
CA ASP A 237 7.67 -37.36 1.36
C ASP A 237 8.02 -38.86 1.64
N GLN A 238 7.48 -39.79 0.83
CA GLN A 238 7.70 -41.24 0.97
C GLN A 238 8.53 -41.83 -0.20
N LYS A 239 9.85 -41.94 0.01
CA LYS A 239 10.76 -42.94 -0.58
C LYS A 239 10.61 -43.26 -2.08
N SER A 240 10.56 -42.26 -2.95
CA SER A 240 10.96 -42.44 -4.36
C SER A 240 12.27 -41.71 -4.58
N GLU A 241 13.36 -42.42 -4.88
CA GLU A 241 14.63 -41.82 -5.28
C GLU A 241 14.56 -41.23 -6.71
N GLU A 242 13.50 -41.52 -7.46
CA GLU A 242 13.27 -40.99 -8.80
C GLU A 242 12.33 -39.79 -8.76
N GLU A 243 12.81 -38.65 -9.28
CA GLU A 243 12.01 -37.47 -9.57
C GLU A 243 10.94 -37.83 -10.61
N SER A 244 9.67 -37.81 -10.21
CA SER A 244 8.55 -38.05 -11.13
C SER A 244 7.82 -36.74 -11.44
N TRP A 245 7.39 -36.59 -12.69
CA TRP A 245 6.70 -35.40 -13.18
C TRP A 245 5.26 -35.73 -13.52
N LYS A 246 4.34 -34.85 -13.15
CA LYS A 246 2.90 -35.02 -13.34
C LYS A 246 2.39 -34.08 -14.41
N LEU A 247 1.74 -34.60 -15.45
CA LEU A 247 1.16 -33.80 -16.53
C LEU A 247 -0.18 -33.20 -16.10
N HIS A 248 -0.31 -31.88 -16.22
CA HIS A 248 -1.55 -31.17 -15.87
C HIS A 248 -2.38 -30.78 -17.08
N ILE A 249 -1.72 -30.27 -18.12
CA ILE A 249 -2.39 -29.77 -19.32
C ILE A 249 -1.47 -29.94 -20.53
N SER A 250 -2.07 -30.22 -21.68
CA SER A 250 -1.42 -30.12 -22.97
C SER A 250 -2.28 -29.35 -23.97
N GLY A 251 -1.68 -28.88 -25.05
CA GLY A 251 -2.40 -28.26 -26.16
C GLY A 251 -1.46 -27.84 -27.28
N LYS A 252 -2.02 -27.15 -28.27
CA LYS A 252 -1.31 -26.64 -29.44
C LYS A 252 -1.26 -25.12 -29.41
N ILE A 253 -0.24 -24.58 -30.07
CA ILE A 253 -0.04 -23.14 -30.24
C ILE A 253 0.04 -22.85 -31.73
N VAL A 254 -0.93 -22.08 -32.21
CA VAL A 254 -0.98 -21.61 -33.60
C VAL A 254 -0.60 -20.14 -33.63
N VAL A 255 0.45 -19.83 -34.39
CA VAL A 255 0.87 -18.45 -34.67
C VAL A 255 0.15 -17.99 -35.93
N LYS A 256 -0.77 -17.02 -35.80
CA LYS A 256 -1.51 -16.49 -36.96
C LYS A 256 -0.80 -15.26 -37.52
N ASN A 257 -0.73 -15.17 -38.85
CA ASN A 257 -0.12 -14.02 -39.54
C ASN A 257 -0.96 -12.73 -39.44
N GLN A 258 -2.25 -12.84 -39.14
CA GLN A 258 -3.17 -11.72 -38.92
C GLN A 258 -3.95 -11.96 -37.64
N GLN A 259 -4.30 -10.89 -36.91
CA GLN A 259 -5.26 -11.00 -35.81
C GLN A 259 -6.56 -11.58 -36.36
N PRO A 260 -7.09 -12.67 -35.78
CA PRO A 260 -8.42 -13.11 -36.15
C PRO A 260 -9.39 -11.95 -35.90
N GLN A 261 -10.19 -11.59 -36.91
CA GLN A 261 -11.26 -10.62 -36.69
C GLN A 261 -12.22 -11.25 -35.68
N PRO A 262 -12.39 -10.66 -34.48
CA PRO A 262 -13.31 -11.20 -33.51
C PRO A 262 -14.70 -11.19 -34.12
N GLN A 263 -15.42 -12.31 -33.99
CA GLN A 263 -16.83 -12.33 -34.36
C GLN A 263 -17.54 -11.27 -33.52
N ARG A 264 -18.05 -10.23 -34.18
CA ARG A 264 -18.75 -9.16 -33.48
C ARG A 264 -20.07 -9.71 -33.00
N VAL A 265 -20.23 -9.74 -31.68
CA VAL A 265 -21.49 -10.11 -31.04
C VAL A 265 -22.30 -8.85 -30.79
N ASN A 266 -23.60 -8.88 -31.09
CA ASN A 266 -24.50 -7.78 -30.83
C ASN A 266 -24.86 -7.76 -29.33
N LEU A 267 -24.14 -6.94 -28.56
CA LEU A 267 -24.36 -6.82 -27.11
C LEU A 267 -25.77 -6.31 -26.76
N SER A 268 -26.37 -5.50 -27.63
CA SER A 268 -27.73 -4.97 -27.40
C SER A 268 -28.76 -6.10 -27.46
N GLU A 269 -28.65 -6.97 -28.46
CA GLU A 269 -29.54 -8.14 -28.63
C GLU A 269 -29.38 -9.15 -27.48
N LEU A 270 -28.15 -9.39 -27.02
CA LEU A 270 -27.92 -10.25 -25.84
C LEU A 270 -28.52 -9.65 -24.56
N ARG A 271 -28.42 -8.34 -24.36
CA ARG A 271 -29.03 -7.67 -23.21
C ARG A 271 -30.55 -7.74 -23.23
N GLU A 272 -31.17 -7.68 -24.40
CA GLU A 272 -32.62 -7.84 -24.56
C GLU A 272 -33.08 -9.26 -24.23
N ARG A 273 -32.25 -10.28 -24.48
CA ARG A 273 -32.55 -11.68 -24.16
C ARG A 273 -32.31 -12.05 -22.69
N CYS A 274 -31.25 -11.49 -22.08
CA CYS A 274 -30.89 -11.74 -20.69
C CYS A 274 -31.66 -10.83 -19.72
N VAL A 275 -32.98 -11.00 -19.65
CA VAL A 275 -33.88 -10.12 -18.88
C VAL A 275 -33.79 -10.30 -17.36
N ARG A 276 -33.26 -11.43 -16.88
CA ARG A 276 -33.22 -11.72 -15.45
C ARG A 276 -31.85 -11.40 -14.86
N GLU A 277 -31.80 -10.36 -14.06
CA GLU A 277 -30.63 -10.02 -13.24
C GLU A 277 -30.49 -11.03 -12.08
N LEU A 278 -29.26 -11.48 -11.85
CA LEU A 278 -28.88 -12.37 -10.76
C LEU A 278 -27.98 -11.62 -9.80
N SER A 279 -28.19 -11.82 -8.49
CA SER A 279 -27.28 -11.28 -7.49
C SER A 279 -25.92 -11.96 -7.61
N VAL A 280 -24.88 -11.16 -7.83
CA VAL A 280 -23.48 -11.58 -7.85
C VAL A 280 -23.06 -12.19 -6.51
N GLU A 281 -23.50 -11.59 -5.41
CA GLU A 281 -23.24 -12.12 -4.07
C GLU A 281 -23.86 -13.51 -3.90
N ALA A 282 -25.12 -13.68 -4.32
CA ALA A 282 -25.79 -14.98 -4.28
C ALA A 282 -25.11 -16.02 -5.19
N TYR A 283 -24.58 -15.60 -6.34
CA TYR A 283 -23.80 -16.47 -7.24
C TYR A 283 -22.53 -16.99 -6.56
N TYR A 284 -21.71 -16.10 -5.97
CA TYR A 284 -20.49 -16.53 -5.27
C TYR A 284 -20.80 -17.35 -4.00
N GLN A 285 -21.93 -17.07 -3.33
CA GLN A 285 -22.41 -17.89 -2.23
C GLN A 285 -22.78 -19.32 -2.70
N GLN A 286 -23.47 -19.47 -3.84
CA GLN A 286 -23.76 -20.78 -4.43
C GLN A 286 -22.49 -21.52 -4.87
N CYS A 287 -21.49 -20.82 -5.39
CA CYS A 287 -20.17 -21.41 -5.66
C CYS A 287 -19.55 -21.99 -4.38
N ARG A 288 -19.58 -21.21 -3.28
CA ARG A 288 -19.07 -21.63 -1.97
C ARG A 288 -19.78 -22.88 -1.45
N GLU A 289 -21.10 -22.95 -1.57
CA GLU A 289 -21.90 -24.11 -1.17
C GLU A 289 -21.55 -25.37 -1.97
N ARG A 290 -21.06 -25.21 -3.21
CA ARG A 290 -20.54 -26.31 -4.05
C ARG A 290 -19.06 -26.62 -3.79
N GLY A 291 -18.45 -25.98 -2.79
CA GLY A 291 -17.04 -26.14 -2.44
C GLY A 291 -16.08 -25.32 -3.30
N ILE A 292 -16.54 -24.29 -4.01
CA ILE A 292 -15.70 -23.40 -4.81
C ILE A 292 -15.59 -22.05 -4.08
N ASP A 293 -14.47 -21.85 -3.39
CA ASP A 293 -14.17 -20.70 -2.57
C ASP A 293 -13.33 -19.68 -3.36
N TYR A 294 -14.01 -18.79 -4.09
CA TYR A 294 -13.35 -17.65 -4.72
C TYR A 294 -13.08 -16.55 -3.69
N GLY A 295 -11.81 -16.19 -3.51
CA GLY A 295 -11.38 -15.01 -2.77
C GLY A 295 -11.51 -13.74 -3.60
N THR A 296 -11.15 -12.59 -3.02
CA THR A 296 -11.42 -11.26 -3.59
C THR A 296 -10.87 -11.06 -5.02
N SER A 297 -9.73 -11.66 -5.35
CA SER A 297 -9.15 -11.54 -6.71
C SER A 297 -9.85 -12.39 -7.77
N PHE A 298 -10.68 -13.37 -7.38
CA PHE A 298 -11.48 -14.19 -8.30
C PHE A 298 -12.97 -13.83 -8.28
N GLN A 299 -13.34 -12.83 -7.48
CA GLN A 299 -14.68 -12.25 -7.48
C GLN A 299 -14.77 -11.03 -8.41
N ALA A 300 -14.46 -11.23 -9.68
CA ALA A 300 -14.35 -10.16 -10.68
C ALA A 300 -15.67 -9.86 -11.44
N ILE A 301 -16.75 -10.60 -11.18
CA ILE A 301 -18.05 -10.36 -11.82
C ILE A 301 -18.71 -9.16 -11.14
N GLU A 302 -18.99 -8.09 -11.88
CA GLU A 302 -19.69 -6.91 -11.36
C GLU A 302 -21.21 -7.03 -11.48
N MET A 303 -21.69 -7.61 -12.58
CA MET A 303 -23.11 -7.77 -12.87
C MET A 303 -23.32 -9.08 -13.64
N LEU A 304 -24.45 -9.74 -13.39
CA LEU A 304 -24.78 -11.04 -13.97
C LEU A 304 -26.24 -11.08 -14.41
N TRP A 305 -26.47 -11.49 -15.66
CA TRP A 305 -27.80 -11.70 -16.21
C TRP A 305 -27.89 -13.06 -16.89
N ARG A 306 -29.11 -13.59 -16.96
CA ARG A 306 -29.42 -14.91 -17.50
C ARG A 306 -30.68 -14.87 -18.38
N GLU A 307 -30.72 -15.69 -19.42
CA GLU A 307 -31.93 -15.99 -20.20
C GLU A 307 -32.88 -16.93 -19.44
N GLU A 308 -34.17 -16.94 -19.77
CA GLU A 308 -35.13 -17.85 -19.08
C GLU A 308 -34.83 -19.35 -19.30
N VAL A 309 -34.07 -19.72 -20.34
CA VAL A 309 -33.93 -21.11 -20.82
C VAL A 309 -32.49 -21.66 -20.69
N GLU A 310 -31.51 -20.87 -20.26
CA GLU A 310 -30.17 -21.39 -19.95
C GLU A 310 -30.08 -21.80 -18.47
N ALA A 311 -29.82 -23.09 -18.26
CA ALA A 311 -29.69 -23.73 -16.94
C ALA A 311 -28.41 -23.29 -16.21
#